data_AF-A0A3B8L6I9-F1
#
_entry.id   AF-A0A3B8L6I9-F1
#
_cell.length_a   1.000
_cell.length_b   1.000
_cell.length_c   1.000
_cell.angle_alpha   90.00
_cell.angle_beta   90.00
_cell.angle_gamma   90.00
#
_symmetry.space_group_name_H-M   'P 1'
#
loop_
_entity.id
_entity.type
_entity.pdbx_description
1 polymer ?
#
loop_
_entity_poly.entity_id
_entity_poly.type
_entity_poly.pdbx_seq_one_letter_code
_entity_poly.pdbx_strand_id
1 'polypeptide(L)'
;QVIKIGRTHLADATPLRLGQEIGGLARQLALSVDRAERALEAVLELPAGGTAVGSGINTHPEFGARVAADLASQTDIGFVEAADHFEANAQR
;
A
#
# COMPACT_ATOMS: atom_id res chain seq x y z
N GLN A 1 6.06 -18.28 -32.56
CA GLN A 1 6.80 -17.37 -31.66
C GLN A 1 7.17 -16.13 -32.46
N VAL A 2 6.87 -14.91 -31.98
CA VAL A 2 7.07 -13.65 -32.75
C VAL A 2 8.42 -13.00 -32.40
N ILE A 3 9.26 -12.78 -33.41
CA ILE A 3 10.55 -12.07 -33.31
C ILE A 3 10.40 -10.64 -33.85
N LYS A 4 11.00 -9.65 -33.17
CA LYS A 4 11.03 -8.25 -33.59
C LYS A 4 12.44 -7.64 -33.45
N ILE A 5 12.67 -6.51 -34.11
CA ILE A 5 13.87 -5.68 -33.89
C ILE A 5 13.81 -5.02 -32.51
N GLY A 6 14.92 -5.05 -31.76
CA GLY A 6 15.05 -4.26 -30.54
C GLY A 6 15.29 -2.79 -30.86
N ARG A 7 14.99 -1.90 -29.91
CA ARG A 7 15.36 -0.48 -30.01
C ARG A 7 15.98 0.03 -28.72
N THR A 8 17.14 0.67 -28.83
CA THR A 8 17.80 1.42 -27.75
C THR A 8 18.11 2.81 -28.27
N HIS A 9 17.85 3.86 -27.49
CA HIS A 9 17.90 5.24 -28.00
C HIS A 9 17.05 5.46 -29.26
N LEU A 10 15.97 4.68 -29.41
CA LEU A 10 15.09 4.65 -30.59
C LEU A 10 15.74 4.17 -31.91
N ALA A 11 17.00 3.76 -31.90
CA ALA A 11 17.69 3.16 -33.04
C ALA A 11 17.60 1.62 -33.02
N ASP A 12 17.72 0.99 -34.18
CA ASP A 12 17.68 -0.47 -34.33
C ASP A 12 18.81 -1.15 -33.54
N ALA A 13 18.47 -2.28 -32.91
CA ALA A 13 19.38 -3.10 -32.10
C ALA A 13 19.21 -4.59 -32.44
N THR A 14 19.80 -5.48 -31.62
CA THR A 14 19.68 -6.93 -31.81
C THR A 14 18.23 -7.43 -31.63
N PRO A 15 17.79 -8.47 -32.37
CA PRO A 15 16.43 -9.02 -32.24
C PRO A 15 16.10 -9.59 -30.85
N LEU A 16 14.81 -9.56 -30.52
CA LEU A 16 14.23 -10.22 -29.33
C LEU A 16 12.84 -10.79 -29.67
N ARG A 17 12.32 -11.65 -28.78
CA ARG A 17 10.91 -12.09 -28.87
C ARG A 17 10.00 -10.99 -28.37
N LEU A 18 8.88 -10.76 -29.04
CA LEU A 18 7.84 -9.84 -28.56
C LEU A 18 7.40 -10.17 -27.13
N GLY A 19 7.30 -11.47 -26.79
CA GLY A 19 6.97 -11.91 -25.44
C GLY A 19 8.01 -11.55 -24.37
N GLN A 20 9.28 -11.32 -24.72
CA GLN A 20 10.28 -10.84 -23.74
C GLN A 20 10.02 -9.37 -23.38
N GLU A 21 9.65 -8.54 -24.36
CA GLU A 21 9.31 -7.13 -24.14
C GLU A 21 8.03 -6.98 -23.30
N ILE A 22 6.96 -7.69 -23.68
CA ILE A 22 5.71 -7.72 -22.90
C ILE A 22 5.93 -8.34 -21.51
N GLY A 23 6.80 -9.34 -21.40
CA GLY A 23 7.20 -9.91 -20.10
C GLY A 23 7.85 -8.89 -19.16
N GLY A 24 8.63 -7.95 -19.70
CA GLY A 24 9.16 -6.82 -18.95
C GLY A 24 8.05 -5.93 -18.38
N LEU A 25 7.07 -5.55 -19.20
CA LEU A 25 5.89 -4.78 -18.78
C LEU A 25 5.07 -5.53 -17.72
N ALA A 26 4.83 -6.82 -17.92
CA ALA A 26 4.12 -7.66 -16.96
C ALA A 26 4.85 -7.71 -15.60
N ARG A 27 6.18 -7.79 -15.60
CA ARG A 27 6.97 -7.74 -14.36
C ARG A 27 6.86 -6.38 -13.67
N GLN A 28 6.84 -5.28 -14.42
CA GLN A 28 6.62 -3.94 -13.85
C GLN A 28 5.27 -3.87 -13.13
N LEU A 29 4.20 -4.39 -13.73
CA LEU A 29 2.87 -4.42 -13.11
C LEU A 29 2.85 -5.27 -11.84
N ALA A 30 3.42 -6.49 -11.88
CA ALA A 30 3.51 -7.35 -10.71
C ALA A 30 4.22 -6.63 -9.54
N LEU A 31 5.36 -5.99 -9.82
CA LEU A 31 6.07 -5.23 -8.80
C LEU A 31 5.31 -3.99 -8.31
N SER A 32 4.45 -3.39 -9.14
CA SER A 32 3.61 -2.28 -8.69
C SER A 32 2.52 -2.73 -7.72
N VAL A 33 1.95 -3.92 -7.94
CA VAL A 33 1.00 -4.54 -7.00
C VAL A 33 1.70 -4.83 -5.67
N ASP A 34 2.85 -5.51 -5.69
CA ASP A 34 3.63 -5.81 -4.47
C ASP A 34 3.93 -4.55 -3.64
N ARG A 35 4.23 -3.42 -4.32
CA ARG A 35 4.49 -2.14 -3.65
C ARG A 35 3.23 -1.53 -3.05
N ALA A 36 2.10 -1.63 -3.73
CA ALA A 36 0.82 -1.14 -3.23
C ALA A 36 0.38 -1.93 -1.99
N GLU A 37 0.54 -3.25 -2.00
CA GLU A 37 0.23 -4.11 -0.85
C GLU A 37 1.09 -3.75 0.37
N ARG A 38 2.39 -3.53 0.18
CA ARG A 38 3.28 -3.06 1.26
C ARG A 38 2.92 -1.68 1.77
N ALA A 39 2.51 -0.77 0.90
CA ALA A 39 2.07 0.57 1.31
C ALA A 39 0.77 0.50 2.11
N LEU A 40 -0.10 -0.48 1.83
CA LEU A 40 -1.35 -0.67 2.55
C LEU A 40 -1.12 -0.93 4.03
N GLU A 41 -0.08 -1.67 4.41
CA GLU A 41 0.26 -1.95 5.82
C GLU A 41 0.36 -0.67 6.66
N ALA A 42 0.96 0.39 6.12
CA ALA A 42 1.10 1.68 6.82
C ALA A 42 -0.21 2.49 6.86
N VAL A 43 -1.14 2.27 5.94
CA VAL A 43 -2.37 3.06 5.80
C VAL A 43 -3.55 2.44 6.57
N LEU A 44 -3.44 1.17 6.97
CA LEU A 44 -4.47 0.46 7.74
C LEU A 44 -4.48 0.80 9.24
N GLU A 45 -3.39 1.38 9.76
CA GLU A 45 -3.34 1.86 11.14
C GLU A 45 -4.14 3.15 11.33
N LEU A 46 -5.04 3.17 12.32
CA LEU A 46 -5.93 4.29 12.59
C LEU A 46 -5.51 5.05 13.85
N PRO A 47 -5.39 6.40 13.79
CA PRO A 47 -5.11 7.23 14.96
C PRO A 47 -6.30 7.37 15.95
N ALA A 48 -7.43 6.74 15.64
CA ALA A 48 -8.62 6.78 16.48
C ALA A 48 -8.28 6.26 17.90
N GLY A 49 -8.72 6.98 18.92
CA GLY A 49 -8.32 6.73 20.31
C GLY A 49 -7.28 7.72 20.84
N GLY A 50 -6.39 8.24 20.00
CA GLY A 50 -5.33 9.19 20.41
C GLY A 50 -5.80 10.60 20.79
N THR A 51 -7.02 10.95 20.42
CA THR A 51 -7.66 12.28 20.64
C THR A 51 -6.81 13.45 20.17
N ALA A 52 -6.72 14.53 20.96
CA ALA A 52 -6.19 15.81 20.51
C ALA A 52 -4.68 15.78 20.24
N VAL A 53 -3.92 14.98 21.00
CA VAL A 53 -2.44 15.02 20.98
C VAL A 53 -1.78 13.64 21.01
N GLY A 54 -2.55 12.55 20.90
CA GLY A 54 -2.05 11.17 21.02
C GLY A 54 -2.13 10.57 22.43
N SER A 55 -2.53 11.36 23.44
CA SER A 55 -2.58 10.88 24.84
C SER A 55 -3.80 10.03 25.18
N GLY A 56 -4.83 10.04 24.33
CA GLY A 56 -6.09 9.35 24.60
C GLY A 56 -6.94 9.97 25.72
N ILE A 57 -6.62 11.18 26.17
CA ILE A 57 -7.41 11.86 27.20
C ILE A 57 -8.86 12.03 26.75
N ASN A 58 -9.80 11.87 27.68
CA ASN A 58 -11.26 11.92 27.45
C ASN A 58 -11.80 10.81 26.53
N THR A 59 -11.07 9.70 26.37
CA THR A 59 -11.51 8.55 25.58
C THR A 59 -11.44 7.27 26.40
N HIS A 60 -12.42 6.38 26.19
CA HIS A 60 -12.43 5.07 26.83
C HIS A 60 -11.25 4.22 26.30
N PRO A 61 -10.53 3.44 27.13
CA PRO A 61 -9.34 2.69 26.69
C PRO A 61 -9.56 1.74 25.51
N GLU A 62 -10.78 1.24 25.34
CA GLU A 62 -11.15 0.32 24.25
C GLU A 62 -11.68 1.02 22.99
N PHE A 63 -11.75 2.36 22.98
CA PHE A 63 -12.41 3.10 21.90
C PHE A 63 -11.72 2.88 20.55
N GLY A 64 -10.39 3.00 20.47
CA GLY A 64 -9.65 2.87 19.22
C GLY A 64 -9.83 1.49 18.59
N ALA A 65 -9.54 0.43 19.34
CA ALA A 65 -9.75 -0.95 18.93
C ALA A 65 -11.19 -1.24 18.49
N ARG A 66 -12.20 -0.71 19.20
CA ARG A 66 -13.62 -0.89 18.83
C ARG A 66 -13.98 -0.15 17.54
N VAL A 67 -13.45 1.06 17.32
CA VAL A 67 -13.64 1.81 16.07
C VAL A 67 -13.01 1.07 14.90
N ALA A 68 -11.78 0.59 15.05
CA ALA A 68 -11.10 -0.19 14.01
C ALA A 68 -11.89 -1.46 13.66
N ALA A 69 -12.36 -2.22 14.67
CA ALA A 69 -13.17 -3.41 14.46
C ALA A 69 -14.53 -3.13 13.79
N ASP A 70 -15.21 -2.05 14.19
CA ASP A 70 -16.48 -1.63 13.60
C ASP A 70 -16.30 -1.25 12.12
N LEU A 71 -15.29 -0.43 11.80
CA LEU A 71 -14.94 -0.09 10.42
C LEU A 71 -14.58 -1.31 9.59
N ALA A 72 -13.79 -2.23 10.15
CA ALA A 72 -13.44 -3.46 9.46
C ALA A 72 -14.68 -4.30 9.13
N SER A 73 -15.64 -4.39 10.05
CA SER A 73 -16.89 -5.10 9.81
C SER A 73 -17.78 -4.47 8.73
N GLN A 74 -17.77 -3.12 8.63
CA GLN A 74 -18.60 -2.39 7.67
C GLN A 74 -17.99 -2.31 6.27
N THR A 75 -16.66 -2.32 6.18
CA THR A 75 -15.93 -2.09 4.92
C THR A 75 -15.26 -3.32 4.35
N ASP A 76 -15.15 -4.39 5.13
CA ASP A 76 -14.36 -5.59 4.81
C ASP A 76 -12.86 -5.29 4.61
N ILE A 77 -12.38 -4.20 5.23
CA ILE A 77 -10.97 -3.78 5.21
C ILE A 77 -10.39 -3.97 6.61
N GLY A 78 -9.24 -4.63 6.72
CA GLY A 78 -8.58 -4.95 8.00
C GLY A 78 -7.92 -3.76 8.70
N PHE A 79 -8.70 -2.73 9.04
CA PHE A 79 -8.23 -1.61 9.86
C PHE A 79 -7.82 -2.06 11.27
N VAL A 80 -6.78 -1.43 11.81
CA VAL A 80 -6.28 -1.69 13.17
C VAL A 80 -6.05 -0.38 13.92
N GLU A 81 -6.09 -0.43 15.24
CA GLU A 81 -5.66 0.73 16.06
C GLU A 81 -4.14 0.93 15.93
N ALA A 82 -3.71 2.17 15.80
CA ALA A 82 -2.29 2.51 15.72
C ALA A 82 -1.51 2.01 16.94
N ALA A 83 -0.31 1.49 16.73
CA ALA A 83 0.54 1.01 17.82
C ALA A 83 1.05 2.16 18.73
N ASP A 84 1.19 3.35 18.17
CA ASP A 84 1.58 4.58 18.87
C ASP A 84 0.75 5.78 18.35
N HIS A 85 -0.13 6.32 19.19
CA HIS A 85 -0.99 7.44 18.80
C HIS A 85 -0.26 8.78 18.67
N PHE A 86 0.96 8.95 19.21
CA PHE A 86 1.73 10.16 18.99
C PHE A 86 2.32 10.17 17.57
N GLU A 87 2.88 9.05 17.14
CA GLU A 87 3.36 8.87 15.76
C GLU A 87 2.23 9.10 14.75
N ALA A 88 1.12 8.38 14.93
CA ALA A 88 -0.04 8.42 14.03
C ALA A 88 -0.76 9.78 13.99
N ASN A 89 -0.62 10.61 15.04
CA ASN A 89 -1.19 11.97 15.07
C ASN A 89 -0.23 13.05 14.57
N ALA A 90 1.09 12.84 14.67
CA ALA A 90 2.08 13.86 14.39
C ALA A 90 2.47 13.94 12.91
N GLN A 91 2.50 12.80 12.22
CA GLN A 91 2.95 12.69 10.83
C GLN A 91 1.99 11.84 9.99
N ARG A 92 2.13 11.90 8.66
CA ARG A 92 1.32 11.14 7.69
C ARG A 92 2.22 10.49 6.65
#